data_AF-A0A951HXV2-F1
#
_entry.id   AF-A0A951HXV2-F1
#
_cell.length_a   1.000
_cell.length_b   1.000
_cell.length_c   1.000
_cell.angle_alpha   90.00
_cell.angle_beta   90.00
_cell.angle_gamma   90.00
#
_symmetry.space_group_name_H-M   'P 1'
#
loop_
_entity.id
_entity.type
_entity.pdbx_description
1 polymer ?
#
loop_
_entity_poly.entity_id
_entity_poly.type
_entity_poly.pdbx_seq_one_letter_code
_entity_poly.pdbx_strand_id
1 'polypeptide(L)'
;MAEVPGWQNRGFGDVGRIFGVVCHHTVGPSTGNMPSLNTLINGRPARAASPGHKAQRALPGPLAQLGLARDGTFFVIAAGRANHAGPGSFQGIVNGN
;
A
#
# COMPACT_ATOMS: atom_id res chain seq x y z
N MET A 1 16.58 1.50 -7.34
CA MET A 1 15.24 0.90 -7.28
C MET A 1 15.37 -0.61 -7.13
N ALA A 2 14.37 -1.28 -6.59
CA ALA A 2 14.33 -2.74 -6.42
C ALA A 2 12.96 -3.28 -6.86
N GLU A 3 12.95 -4.26 -7.76
CA GLU A 3 11.71 -4.91 -8.19
C GLU A 3 11.33 -6.04 -7.23
N VAL A 4 10.13 -6.01 -6.67
CA VAL A 4 9.61 -7.11 -5.86
C VAL A 4 9.15 -8.22 -6.81
N PRO A 5 9.52 -9.51 -6.57
CA PRO A 5 9.09 -10.61 -7.43
C PRO A 5 7.57 -10.60 -7.70
N GLY A 6 7.21 -10.70 -8.98
CA GLY A 6 5.83 -10.72 -9.46
C GLY A 6 5.08 -9.39 -9.41
N TRP A 7 5.76 -8.26 -9.24
CA TRP A 7 5.12 -6.93 -9.18
C TRP A 7 4.26 -6.62 -10.41
N GLN A 8 4.65 -7.11 -11.59
CA GLN A 8 3.98 -6.85 -12.87
C GLN A 8 2.52 -7.33 -12.87
N ASN A 9 2.22 -8.40 -12.14
CA ASN A 9 0.90 -9.03 -12.10
C ASN A 9 0.20 -8.86 -10.74
N ARG A 10 0.80 -8.13 -9.79
CA ARG A 10 0.24 -7.94 -8.45
C ARG A 10 -0.73 -6.77 -8.44
N GLY A 11 -1.94 -7.00 -7.90
CA GLY A 11 -2.99 -5.99 -7.76
C GLY A 11 -4.39 -6.60 -7.88
N PHE A 12 -5.41 -5.80 -7.54
CA PHE A 12 -6.83 -6.16 -7.72
C PHE A 12 -7.37 -5.61 -9.05
N GLY A 13 -6.77 -6.07 -10.14
CA GLY A 13 -7.02 -5.58 -11.49
C GLY A 13 -6.15 -4.38 -11.88
N ASP A 14 -6.47 -3.79 -13.02
CA ASP A 14 -5.75 -2.64 -13.59
C ASP A 14 -6.01 -1.36 -12.79
N VAL A 15 -5.01 -0.48 -12.66
CA VAL A 15 -5.14 0.83 -11.98
C VAL A 15 -5.94 1.84 -12.83
N GLY A 16 -6.08 1.58 -14.13
CA GLY A 16 -6.72 2.44 -15.09
C GLY A 16 -5.89 3.68 -15.40
N ARG A 17 -6.58 4.75 -15.79
CA ARG A 17 -5.93 6.04 -16.08
C ARG A 17 -5.39 6.65 -14.78
N ILE A 18 -4.10 6.99 -14.77
CA ILE A 18 -3.44 7.64 -13.64
C ILE A 18 -3.69 9.16 -13.71
N PHE A 19 -4.17 9.74 -12.61
CA PHE A 19 -4.44 11.18 -12.46
C PHE A 19 -3.50 11.87 -11.46
N GLY A 20 -2.80 11.12 -10.61
CA GLY A 20 -1.93 11.67 -9.59
C GLY A 20 -1.27 10.60 -8.73
N VAL A 21 -0.51 11.06 -7.73
CA VAL A 21 0.20 10.21 -6.76
C VAL A 21 -0.30 10.54 -5.36
N VAL A 22 -0.65 9.51 -4.59
CA VAL A 22 -1.06 9.65 -3.19
C VAL A 22 0.01 9.06 -2.27
N CYS A 23 0.66 9.93 -1.50
CA CYS A 23 1.72 9.52 -0.59
C CYS A 23 1.16 9.12 0.77
N HIS A 24 1.67 8.00 1.32
CA HIS A 24 1.38 7.53 2.66
C HIS A 24 2.67 7.20 3.40
N HIS A 25 2.72 7.43 4.71
CA HIS A 25 3.68 6.76 5.58
C HIS A 25 3.16 5.37 5.99
N THR A 26 4.05 4.43 6.28
CA THR A 26 3.61 3.06 6.65
C THR A 26 3.18 2.93 8.12
N VAL A 27 3.57 3.90 8.97
CA VAL A 27 3.45 3.82 10.45
C VAL A 27 4.06 2.50 10.99
N GLY A 28 5.07 1.99 10.28
CA GLY A 28 5.75 0.74 10.61
C GLY A 28 6.88 0.90 11.63
N PRO A 29 7.64 -0.18 11.90
CA PRO A 29 8.77 -0.16 12.81
C PRO A 29 9.77 0.96 12.54
N SER A 30 10.37 1.52 13.60
CA SER A 30 11.33 2.62 13.53
C SER A 30 12.71 2.22 12.98
N THR A 31 12.99 0.92 12.85
CA THR A 31 14.29 0.38 12.40
C THR A 31 14.14 -0.50 11.15
N GLY A 32 15.27 -0.83 10.50
CA GLY A 32 15.32 -1.57 9.22
C GLY A 32 15.24 -0.67 7.97
N ASN A 33 15.59 -1.17 6.79
CA ASN A 33 15.59 -0.33 5.57
C ASN A 33 14.16 -0.13 5.00
N MET A 34 13.42 -1.21 4.82
CA MET A 34 12.00 -1.23 4.46
C MET A 34 11.26 -2.27 5.32
N PRO A 35 11.04 -2.00 6.62
CA PRO A 35 10.48 -3.00 7.54
C PRO A 35 9.02 -3.36 7.22
N SER A 36 8.32 -2.49 6.49
CA SER A 36 6.92 -2.69 6.10
C SER A 36 6.76 -3.41 4.76
N LEU A 37 7.83 -3.87 4.10
CA LEU A 37 7.74 -4.44 2.75
C LEU A 37 6.72 -5.58 2.67
N ASN A 38 6.76 -6.51 3.63
CA ASN A 38 5.82 -7.62 3.67
C ASN A 38 4.36 -7.14 3.84
N THR A 39 4.13 -6.14 4.69
CA THR A 39 2.81 -5.54 4.87
C THR A 39 2.31 -4.87 3.59
N LEU A 40 3.19 -4.19 2.85
CA LEU A 40 2.83 -3.56 1.58
C LEU A 40 2.51 -4.58 0.50
N ILE A 41 3.22 -5.71 0.46
CA ILE A 41 3.00 -6.78 -0.52
C ILE A 41 1.73 -7.56 -0.20
N ASN A 42 1.62 -8.06 1.04
CA ASN A 42 0.65 -9.08 1.43
C ASN A 42 -0.56 -8.50 2.18
N GLY A 43 -0.51 -7.23 2.58
CA GLY A 43 -1.54 -6.62 3.39
C GLY A 43 -1.33 -6.83 4.88
N ARG A 44 -2.41 -6.70 5.65
CA ARG A 44 -2.40 -6.86 7.10
C ARG A 44 -3.63 -7.62 7.60
N PRO A 45 -3.50 -8.41 8.69
CA PRO A 45 -4.62 -9.09 9.30
C PRO A 45 -5.57 -8.11 9.99
N ALA A 46 -6.72 -8.65 10.45
CA ALA A 46 -7.58 -7.93 11.37
C ALA A 46 -6.86 -7.74 12.72
N ARG A 47 -7.21 -6.65 13.42
CA ARG A 47 -6.71 -6.34 14.76
C ARG A 47 -7.88 -5.91 15.64
N ALA A 48 -7.96 -6.46 16.85
CA ALA A 48 -8.94 -6.03 17.83
C ALA A 48 -8.73 -4.55 18.21
N ALA A 49 -9.76 -3.94 18.80
CA ALA A 49 -9.59 -2.62 19.39
C ALA A 49 -8.51 -2.67 20.48
N SER A 50 -7.82 -1.55 20.67
CA SER A 50 -6.84 -1.35 21.74
C SER A 50 -7.00 0.07 22.26
N PRO A 51 -6.49 0.43 23.45
CA PRO A 51 -6.56 1.81 23.93
C PRO A 51 -6.07 2.81 22.87
N GLY A 52 -6.89 3.81 22.55
CA GLY A 52 -6.62 4.80 21.51
C GLY A 52 -6.76 4.31 20.05
N HIS A 53 -7.14 3.05 19.80
CA HIS A 53 -7.19 2.47 18.46
C HIS A 53 -8.48 1.67 18.23
N LYS A 54 -9.21 2.02 17.16
CA LYS A 54 -10.38 1.25 16.72
C LYS A 54 -9.96 -0.14 16.25
N ALA A 55 -10.88 -1.11 16.34
CA ALA A 55 -10.70 -2.39 15.69
C ALA A 55 -10.49 -2.20 14.18
N GLN A 56 -9.56 -2.96 13.61
CA GLN A 56 -9.23 -2.91 12.20
C GLN A 56 -9.64 -4.22 11.55
N ARG A 57 -10.33 -4.15 10.41
CA ARG A 57 -10.59 -5.32 9.56
C ARG A 57 -9.30 -5.73 8.84
N ALA A 58 -9.24 -7.00 8.42
CA ALA A 58 -8.19 -7.46 7.52
C ALA A 58 -8.23 -6.63 6.23
N LEU A 59 -7.06 -6.33 5.68
CA LEU A 59 -6.90 -5.58 4.44
C LEU A 59 -5.91 -6.32 3.56
N PRO A 60 -6.37 -6.97 2.47
CA PRO A 60 -5.48 -7.73 1.61
C PRO A 60 -4.56 -6.81 0.81
N GLY A 61 -3.33 -7.26 0.58
CA GLY A 61 -2.36 -6.55 -0.25
C GLY A 61 -2.62 -6.73 -1.76
N PRO A 62 -1.99 -5.91 -2.62
CA PRO A 62 -0.98 -4.91 -2.25
C PRO A 62 -1.60 -3.66 -1.62
N LEU A 63 -0.86 -3.00 -0.73
CA LEU A 63 -1.27 -1.74 -0.08
C LEU A 63 -0.56 -0.51 -0.65
N ALA A 64 0.30 -0.69 -1.66
CA ALA A 64 0.91 0.38 -2.44
C ALA A 64 1.52 -0.20 -3.72
N GLN A 65 1.65 0.64 -4.76
CA GLN A 65 2.41 0.34 -5.97
C GLN A 65 3.92 0.47 -5.74
N LEU A 66 4.33 1.47 -4.94
CA LEU A 66 5.72 1.77 -4.61
C LEU A 66 5.90 1.87 -3.09
N GLY A 67 7.06 1.43 -2.59
CA GLY A 67 7.53 1.70 -1.23
C GLY A 67 8.87 2.44 -1.26
N LEU A 68 8.96 3.60 -0.60
CA LEU A 68 10.22 4.34 -0.45
C LEU A 68 10.96 3.92 0.84
N ALA A 69 12.13 3.32 0.70
CA ALA A 69 12.95 2.87 1.82
C ALA A 69 13.79 4.00 2.42
N ARG A 70 14.32 3.78 3.62
CA ARG A 70 15.13 4.77 4.33
C ARG A 70 16.42 5.13 3.61
N ASP A 71 16.98 4.21 2.83
CA ASP A 71 18.15 4.46 1.97
C ASP A 71 17.82 5.16 0.63
N GLY A 72 16.55 5.54 0.41
CA GLY A 72 16.08 6.17 -0.83
C GLY A 72 15.71 5.18 -1.94
N THR A 73 15.80 3.86 -1.71
CA THR A 73 15.39 2.85 -2.68
C THR A 73 13.87 2.81 -2.81
N PHE A 74 13.37 3.03 -4.02
CA PHE A 74 12.01 2.63 -4.37
C PHE A 74 11.91 1.13 -4.63
N PHE A 75 11.07 0.45 -3.86
CA PHE A 75 10.60 -0.90 -4.10
C PHE A 75 9.36 -0.86 -4.99
N VAL A 76 9.41 -1.51 -6.16
CA VAL A 76 8.27 -1.65 -7.07
C VAL A 76 7.49 -2.90 -6.66
N ILE A 77 6.26 -2.71 -6.15
CA ILE A 77 5.48 -3.74 -5.45
C ILE A 77 4.36 -4.29 -6.32
N ALA A 78 3.66 -3.43 -7.03
CA ALA A 78 2.48 -3.76 -7.81
C ALA A 78 2.31 -2.82 -9.01
N ALA A 79 2.00 -3.39 -10.17
CA ALA A 79 1.55 -2.64 -11.35
C ALA A 79 0.04 -2.38 -11.32
N GLY A 80 -0.74 -3.27 -10.67
CA GLY A 80 -2.19 -3.16 -10.59
C GLY A 80 -2.68 -2.28 -9.44
N ARG A 81 -4.01 -2.20 -9.31
CA ARG A 81 -4.69 -1.46 -8.24
C ARG A 81 -4.32 -2.01 -6.85
N ALA A 82 -3.90 -1.12 -5.96
CA ALA A 82 -3.53 -1.43 -4.57
C ALA A 82 -4.53 -0.82 -3.59
N ASN A 83 -4.86 -1.53 -2.50
CA ASN A 83 -5.88 -1.13 -1.54
C ASN A 83 -5.33 -0.12 -0.51
N HIS A 84 -5.22 1.16 -0.88
CA HIS A 84 -4.54 2.15 -0.03
C HIS A 84 -5.38 3.38 0.32
N ALA A 85 -6.27 3.83 -0.57
CA ALA A 85 -6.96 5.11 -0.40
C ALA A 85 -8.35 4.99 0.28
N GLY A 86 -8.83 3.77 0.51
CA GLY A 86 -10.13 3.54 1.14
C GLY A 86 -11.29 4.12 0.30
N PRO A 87 -12.38 4.60 0.92
CA PRO A 87 -13.52 5.19 0.19
C PRO A 87 -13.27 6.60 -0.39
N GLY A 88 -12.03 7.09 -0.43
CA GLY A 88 -11.70 8.48 -0.77
C GLY A 88 -12.19 8.93 -2.15
N SER A 89 -12.37 10.24 -2.34
CA SER A 89 -12.75 10.85 -3.62
C SER A 89 -11.85 12.04 -3.97
N PHE A 90 -11.53 12.17 -5.26
CA PHE A 90 -10.81 13.34 -5.79
C PHE A 90 -11.49 13.83 -7.05
N GLN A 91 -12.05 15.05 -7.02
CA GLN A 91 -12.75 15.66 -8.16
C GLN A 91 -13.82 14.75 -8.81
N GLY A 92 -14.53 13.98 -7.99
CA GLY A 92 -15.56 13.02 -8.46
C GLY A 92 -15.04 11.65 -8.87
N ILE A 93 -13.71 11.43 -8.85
CA ILE A 93 -13.10 10.12 -9.05
C ILE A 93 -13.16 9.34 -7.74
N VAL A 94 -13.81 8.17 -7.75
CA VAL A 94 -14.06 7.34 -6.56
C VAL A 94 -13.56 5.90 -6.66
N ASN A 95 -13.18 5.43 -7.86
CA ASN A 95 -12.86 4.02 -8.14
C ASN A 95 -11.37 3.78 -8.50
N GLY A 96 -10.48 4.73 -8.21
CA GLY A 96 -9.03 4.61 -8.47
C GLY A 96 -8.20 4.18 -7.24
N ASN A 97 -8.87 3.75 -6.17
CA ASN A 97 -8.30 3.46 -4.84
C ASN A 97 -8.02 1.99 -4.59
#